data_AF-A0A3E4WY54-F1
#
_entry.id   AF-A0A3E4WY54-F1
#
_cell.length_a   1.000
_cell.length_b   1.000
_cell.length_c   1.000
_cell.angle_alpha   90.00
_cell.angle_beta   90.00
_cell.angle_gamma   90.00
#
_symmetry.space_group_name_H-M   'P 1'
#
loop_
_entity.id
_entity.type
_entity.pdbx_description
1 polymer ?
#
loop_
_entity_poly.entity_id
_entity_poly.type
_entity_poly.pdbx_seq_one_letter_code
_entity_poly.pdbx_strand_id
1 'polypeptide(L)'
;MDDLRNILPTGKSNAISARELAAKIGVSDRVLRDIVTEDRVKGIVICSSSAGYYLPANKDEIREFCNFMEKRAKHSFIAIQSALRALGEVEGQQTFIP
;
A
#
# COMPACT_ATOMS: atom_id res chain seq x y z
N MET A 1 -8.44 -18.34 4.45
CA MET A 1 -7.70 -17.18 4.99
C MET A 1 -8.74 -16.11 5.23
N ASP A 2 -8.79 -15.56 6.44
CA ASP A 2 -9.79 -14.53 6.77
C ASP A 2 -9.54 -13.27 5.93
N ASP A 3 -10.62 -12.71 5.41
CA ASP A 3 -10.62 -11.46 4.66
C ASP A 3 -10.13 -10.32 5.56
N LEU A 4 -9.06 -9.63 5.17
CA LEU A 4 -8.49 -8.53 5.97
C LEU A 4 -9.53 -7.44 6.28
N ARG A 5 -10.56 -7.26 5.44
CA ARG A 5 -11.66 -6.33 5.70
C ARG A 5 -12.41 -6.62 7.00
N ASN A 6 -12.45 -7.88 7.44
CA ASN A 6 -13.16 -8.28 8.65
C ASN A 6 -12.29 -8.13 9.92
N ILE A 7 -10.99 -7.89 9.74
CA ILE A 7 -10.00 -7.85 10.82
C ILE A 7 -9.51 -6.42 11.06
N LEU A 8 -9.46 -5.62 9.99
CA LEU A 8 -8.94 -4.27 10.02
C LEU A 8 -9.89 -3.32 10.77
N PRO A 9 -9.34 -2.47 11.65
CA PRO A 9 -10.11 -1.39 12.27
C PRO A 9 -10.48 -0.33 11.23
N THR A 10 -11.60 0.35 11.45
CA THR A 10 -12.04 1.48 10.64
C THR A 10 -11.51 2.79 11.20
N GLY A 11 -10.99 3.66 10.34
CA GLY A 11 -10.43 4.97 10.67
C GLY A 11 -8.92 4.95 10.90
N LYS A 12 -8.24 5.98 10.40
CA LYS A 12 -6.79 6.15 10.51
C LYS A 12 -6.29 6.21 11.95
N SER A 13 -7.10 6.81 12.84
CA SER A 13 -6.80 6.89 14.28
C SER A 13 -6.75 5.52 14.97
N ASN A 14 -7.40 4.51 14.38
CA ASN A 14 -7.50 3.17 14.92
C ASN A 14 -6.55 2.19 14.23
N ALA A 15 -5.63 2.66 13.38
CA ALA A 15 -4.78 1.80 12.58
C ALA A 15 -4.02 0.76 13.42
N ILE A 16 -4.00 -0.48 12.92
CA ILE A 16 -3.29 -1.59 13.54
C ILE A 16 -1.89 -1.72 12.94
N SER A 17 -0.87 -1.84 13.79
CA SER A 17 0.51 -1.96 13.32
C SER A 17 0.70 -3.21 12.46
N ALA A 18 1.64 -3.16 11.49
CA ALA A 18 1.93 -4.31 10.63
C ALA A 18 2.32 -5.55 11.45
N ARG A 19 3.14 -5.37 12.49
CA ARG A 19 3.59 -6.44 13.38
C ARG A 19 2.43 -7.10 14.12
N GLU A 20 1.52 -6.30 14.66
CA GLU A 20 0.36 -6.81 15.40
C GLU A 20 -0.62 -7.52 14.47
N LEU A 21 -0.91 -6.94 13.30
CA LEU A 21 -1.77 -7.55 12.29
C LEU A 21 -1.17 -8.88 11.78
N ALA A 22 0.13 -8.92 11.51
CA ALA A 22 0.83 -10.12 11.07
C ALA A 22 0.78 -11.23 12.13
N ALA A 23 0.99 -10.87 13.41
CA ALA A 23 0.86 -11.80 14.53
C ALA A 23 -0.58 -12.32 14.67
N LYS A 24 -1.59 -11.46 14.48
CA LYS A 24 -3.01 -11.83 14.58
C LYS A 24 -3.43 -12.86 13.53
N ILE A 25 -2.86 -12.79 12.32
CA ILE A 25 -3.18 -13.72 11.22
C ILE A 25 -2.13 -14.84 11.04
N GLY A 26 -1.12 -14.91 11.91
CA GLY A 26 -0.12 -15.98 11.93
C GLY A 26 0.86 -15.95 10.75
N VAL A 27 1.20 -14.78 10.22
CA VAL A 27 2.14 -14.63 9.08
C VAL A 27 3.30 -13.70 9.40
N SER A 28 4.32 -13.68 8.55
CA SER A 28 5.39 -12.68 8.64
C SER A 28 4.95 -11.33 8.10
N ASP A 29 5.61 -10.24 8.53
CA ASP A 29 5.37 -8.89 7.99
C ASP A 29 5.51 -8.82 6.46
N ARG A 30 6.37 -9.66 5.86
CA ARG A 30 6.52 -9.72 4.40
C ARG A 30 5.25 -10.29 3.76
N VAL A 31 4.80 -11.44 4.24
CA VAL A 31 3.58 -12.10 3.75
C VAL A 31 2.36 -11.21 3.96
N LEU A 32 2.26 -10.50 5.09
CA LEU A 32 1.19 -9.51 5.31
C LEU A 32 1.15 -8.43 4.21
N ARG A 33 2.31 -7.89 3.82
CA ARG A 33 2.37 -6.86 2.77
C ARG A 33 1.94 -7.40 1.41
N ASP A 34 2.27 -8.66 1.11
CA ASP A 34 1.85 -9.33 -0.12
C ASP A 34 0.32 -9.50 -0.15
N ILE A 35 -0.28 -9.97 0.95
CA ILE A 35 -1.74 -10.08 1.10
C ILE A 35 -2.43 -8.72 0.93
N VAL A 36 -1.95 -7.67 1.62
CA VAL A 36 -2.52 -6.31 1.49
C VAL A 36 -2.42 -5.79 0.05
N THR A 37 -1.32 -6.11 -0.64
CA THR A 37 -1.14 -5.70 -2.04
C THR A 37 -2.14 -6.42 -2.95
N GLU A 38 -2.31 -7.73 -2.76
CA GLU A 38 -3.28 -8.53 -3.52
C GLU A 38 -4.72 -8.04 -3.31
N ASP A 39 -5.10 -7.74 -2.06
CA ASP A 39 -6.41 -7.20 -1.73
C ASP A 39 -6.66 -5.83 -2.37
N ARG A 40 -5.64 -4.96 -2.43
CA ARG A 40 -5.72 -3.67 -3.13
C ARG A 40 -5.90 -3.84 -4.64
N VAL A 41 -5.20 -4.79 -5.26
CA VAL A 41 -5.38 -5.13 -6.69
C VAL A 41 -6.82 -5.61 -6.96
N LYS A 42 -7.41 -6.35 -6.02
CA LYS A 42 -8.83 -6.75 -6.08
C LYS A 42 -9.83 -5.61 -5.83
N GLY A 43 -9.35 -4.38 -5.62
CA GLY A 43 -10.19 -3.20 -5.39
C GLY A 43 -10.58 -2.97 -3.93
N ILE A 44 -9.98 -3.68 -2.98
CA ILE A 44 -10.23 -3.44 -1.56
C ILE A 44 -9.42 -2.22 -1.09
N VAL A 45 -10.12 -1.20 -0.58
CA VAL A 45 -9.51 0.06 -0.14
C VAL A 45 -8.89 -0.08 1.26
N ILE A 46 -7.81 -0.86 1.36
CA ILE A 46 -6.99 -0.94 2.58
C ILE A 46 -6.01 0.23 2.60
N CYS A 47 -6.18 1.17 3.52
CA CYS A 47 -5.27 2.29 3.70
C CYS A 47 -4.09 1.91 4.61
N SER A 48 -2.99 2.63 4.47
CA SER A 48 -1.82 2.50 5.34
C SER A 48 -1.26 3.85 5.74
N SER A 49 -0.76 3.96 6.96
CA SER A 49 -0.07 5.13 7.51
C SER A 49 1.17 4.69 8.30
N SER A 50 1.85 5.64 8.97
CA SER A 50 2.92 5.32 9.91
C SER A 50 2.44 4.49 11.11
N ALA A 51 1.16 4.57 11.47
CA ALA A 51 0.57 3.80 12.56
C ALA A 51 0.19 2.35 12.14
N GLY A 52 0.09 2.09 10.84
CA GLY A 52 -0.21 0.77 10.29
C GLY A 52 -1.39 0.77 9.31
N TYR A 53 -2.15 -0.33 9.29
CA TYR A 53 -3.22 -0.58 8.33
C TYR A 53 -4.61 -0.32 8.90
N TYR A 54 -5.54 0.13 8.06
CA TYR A 54 -6.92 0.44 8.43
C TYR A 54 -7.85 0.45 7.21
N LEU A 55 -9.15 0.33 7.45
CA LEU A 55 -10.18 0.69 6.48
C LEU A 55 -10.54 2.18 6.64
N PRO A 56 -10.69 2.95 5.57
CA PRO A 56 -10.99 4.37 5.68
C PRO A 56 -12.37 4.61 6.31
N ALA A 57 -12.47 5.54 7.25
CA ALA A 57 -13.73 5.96 7.85
C ALA A 57 -14.49 6.99 7.01
N ASN A 58 -13.80 7.72 6.13
CA ASN A 58 -14.38 8.79 5.35
C ASN A 58 -13.57 9.06 4.06
N LYS A 59 -14.11 9.92 3.19
CA LYS A 59 -13.48 10.29 1.91
C LYS A 59 -12.17 11.06 2.08
N ASP A 60 -11.97 11.77 3.18
CA ASP A 60 -10.74 12.53 3.42
C ASP A 60 -9.57 11.59 3.70
N GLU A 61 -9.77 10.53 4.49
CA GLU A 61 -8.76 9.48 4.68
C GLU A 61 -8.38 8.78 3.36
N ILE A 62 -9.36 8.56 2.47
CA ILE A 62 -9.09 8.02 1.12
C ILE A 62 -8.21 8.99 0.32
N ARG A 63 -8.55 10.29 0.29
CA ARG A 63 -7.77 11.32 -0.41
C ARG A 63 -6.35 11.43 0.15
N GLU A 64 -6.20 11.41 1.48
CA GLU A 64 -4.90 11.39 2.13
C GLU A 64 -4.07 10.17 1.72
N PHE A 65 -4.69 8.99 1.68
CA PHE A 65 -4.03 7.77 1.26
C PHE A 65 -3.60 7.83 -0.23
N CYS A 66 -4.44 8.34 -1.13
CA CYS A 66 -4.07 8.57 -2.53
C CYS A 66 -2.86 9.51 -2.63
N ASN A 67 -2.90 10.67 -1.95
CA ASN A 67 -1.80 11.61 -1.93
C ASN A 67 -0.49 11.00 -1.40
N PHE A 68 -0.58 10.16 -0.37
CA PHE A 68 0.57 9.43 0.17
C PHE A 68 1.14 8.42 -0.85
N MET A 69 0.28 7.62 -1.47
CA MET A 69 0.68 6.63 -2.47
C MET A 69 1.26 7.28 -3.73
N GLU A 70 0.69 8.38 -4.21
CA GLU A 70 1.21 9.14 -5.35
C GLU A 70 2.62 9.68 -5.09
N LYS A 71 2.87 10.23 -3.89
CA LYS A 71 4.21 10.68 -3.50
C LYS A 71 5.20 9.52 -3.52
N ARG A 72 4.82 8.37 -2.94
CA ARG A 72 5.65 7.15 -2.94
C ARG A 72 5.91 6.63 -4.36
N ALA A 73 4.90 6.66 -5.22
CA ALA A 73 5.02 6.29 -6.63
C ALA A 73 6.01 7.22 -7.33
N LYS A 74 5.89 8.54 -7.18
CA LYS A 74 6.84 9.54 -7.73
C LYS A 74 8.28 9.25 -7.36
N HIS A 75 8.57 8.93 -6.10
CA HIS A 75 9.92 8.55 -5.69
C HIS A 75 10.39 7.24 -6.34
N SER A 76 9.49 6.26 -6.48
CA SER A 76 9.79 5.00 -7.16
C SER A 76 10.11 5.24 -8.65
N PHE A 77 9.33 6.10 -9.30
CA PHE A 77 9.57 6.53 -10.68
C PHE A 77 10.95 7.18 -10.84
N ILE A 78 11.31 8.13 -9.99
CA ILE A 78 12.62 8.79 -10.03
C ILE A 78 13.76 7.76 -9.91
N ALA A 79 13.63 6.79 -9.00
CA ALA A 79 14.62 5.74 -8.84
C ALA A 79 14.73 4.86 -10.09
N ILE A 80 13.61 4.47 -10.69
CA ILE A 80 13.60 3.67 -11.94
C ILE A 80 14.24 4.46 -13.07
N GLN A 81 13.87 5.73 -13.28
CA GLN A 81 14.47 6.57 -14.31
C GLN A 81 15.99 6.72 -14.13
N SER A 82 16.46 6.83 -12.88
CA SER A 82 17.90 6.83 -12.60
C SER A 82 18.58 5.52 -13.02
N ALA A 83 17.94 4.37 -12.81
CA ALA A 83 18.46 3.08 -13.21
C ALA A 83 18.44 2.89 -14.74
N LEU A 84 17.36 3.30 -15.42
CA LEU A 84 17.24 3.25 -16.88
C LEU A 84 18.32 4.11 -17.57
N ARG A 85 18.58 5.32 -17.05
CA ARG A 85 19.69 6.16 -17.53
C ARG A 85 21.04 5.48 -17.40
N ALA A 86 21.26 4.75 -16.30
CA ALA A 86 22.50 3.99 -16.12
C ALA A 86 22.63 2.80 -17.09
N LEU A 87 21.50 2.27 -17.59
CA LEU A 87 21.45 1.23 -18.63
C LEU A 87 21.57 1.81 -20.05
N GLY A 88 21.45 3.12 -20.24
CA GLY A 88 21.40 3.75 -21.56
C GLY A 88 20.08 3.59 -22.31
N GLU A 89 19.00 3.23 -21.60
CA GLU A 89 17.67 3.06 -22.17
C GLU A 89 16.93 4.41 -22.27
N VAL A 90 16.13 4.59 -23.33
CA VAL A 90 15.35 5.83 -23.54
C VAL A 90 14.19 5.89 -22.54
N GLU A 91 14.00 7.04 -21.90
CA GLU A 91 12.93 7.32 -20.93
C GLU A 91 11.56 7.31 -21.63
N GLY A 92 10.94 6.14 -21.75
CA GLY A 92 9.56 5.97 -22.23
C GLY A 92 8.51 6.21 -21.15
N GLN A 93 7.26 6.35 -21.56
CA GLN A 93 6.12 6.43 -20.64
C GLN A 93 5.92 5.06 -19.97
N GLN A 94 6.14 4.97 -18.65
CA GLN A 94 5.90 3.72 -17.92
C GLN A 94 4.39 3.49 -17.82
N THR A 95 3.91 2.44 -18.48
CA THR A 95 2.50 2.05 -18.44
C THR A 95 2.34 1.03 -17.33
N PHE A 96 1.46 1.32 -16.36
CA PHE A 96 1.08 0.36 -15.32
C PHE A 96 -0.32 -0.17 -15.63
N ILE A 97 -0.41 -1.48 -15.85
CA ILE A 97 -1.68 -2.20 -15.87
C ILE A 97 -1.88 -2.74 -14.44
N PRO A 98 -2.98 -2.39 -13.75
CA PRO A 98 -3.29 -2.91 -12.42
C PRO A 98 -3.37 -4.44 -12.37
#